data_AF-A0A5N7ZCY8-F1
#
_entry.id   AF-A0A5N7ZCY8-F1
#
_cell.length_a   1.000
_cell.length_b   1.000
_cell.length_c   1.000
_cell.angle_alpha   90.00
_cell.angle_beta   90.00
_cell.angle_gamma   90.00
#
_symmetry.space_group_name_H-M   'P 1'
#
loop_
_entity.id
_entity.type
_entity.pdbx_description
1 polymer ?
#
loop_
_entity_poly.entity_id
_entity_poly.type
_entity_poly.pdbx_seq_one_letter_code
_entity_poly.pdbx_strand_id
1 'polypeptide(L)'
;ETNHRLIGFGRYAGIVGAYNGFRAFGIKFDLFNLPKAETLADKAALVERLRRPLLPPIKIVLTGHGKVGMGAKEILDAMKIKQVSIEDYLTKNFATPVYTQIDVLDYNKRKDGQKLDNQDFYHNPQDYVSDFERFTKVSDIFMAGHFYGNGAPVILTREMLNAPDNKIKVVADISCDVEGPIACTLRASTIAEPIYGYYPSENKEVDVNHPGAIVVMAVDNLPCELPKDASEGFGEMFLQHVIPAFYNNDKDGILQRAKITEGGKLTERFSYLQDYVDGK
;
A
#
# COMPACT_ATOMS: atom_id res chain seq x y z
N GLU A 1 24.61 11.94 1.48
CA GLU A 1 23.44 12.39 0.67
C GLU A 1 22.44 11.24 0.62
N THR A 2 21.15 11.45 0.84
CA THR A 2 20.17 10.35 1.04
C THR A 2 19.23 10.11 -0.16
N ASN A 3 19.28 10.93 -1.22
CA ASN A 3 18.45 10.77 -2.44
C ASN A 3 16.93 10.58 -2.20
N HIS A 4 16.42 11.03 -1.06
CA HIS A 4 15.00 10.87 -0.73
C HIS A 4 14.11 11.85 -1.50
N ARG A 5 12.96 11.35 -1.98
CA ARG A 5 11.96 12.17 -2.67
C ARG A 5 11.36 13.20 -1.69
N LEU A 6 11.55 14.48 -2.01
CA LEU A 6 11.06 15.59 -1.18
C LEU A 6 9.53 15.58 -1.04
N ILE A 7 8.82 15.43 -2.17
CA ILE A 7 7.35 15.47 -2.22
C ILE A 7 6.81 14.15 -2.76
N GLY A 8 5.75 13.62 -2.13
CA GLY A 8 5.08 12.42 -2.62
C GLY A 8 3.72 12.21 -1.98
N PHE A 9 2.82 11.57 -2.71
CA PHE A 9 1.42 11.40 -2.34
C PHE A 9 1.11 10.13 -1.54
N GLY A 10 2.15 9.37 -1.16
CA GLY A 10 1.98 8.06 -0.52
C GLY A 10 1.12 8.10 0.75
N ARG A 11 1.22 9.15 1.56
CA ARG A 11 0.37 9.34 2.75
C ARG A 11 -1.12 9.31 2.40
N TYR A 12 -1.51 10.04 1.37
CA TYR A 12 -2.90 10.12 0.90
C TYR A 12 -3.36 8.81 0.28
N ALA A 13 -2.50 8.15 -0.50
CA ALA A 13 -2.77 6.80 -1.00
C ALA A 13 -3.06 5.83 0.15
N GLY A 14 -2.25 5.86 1.22
CA GLY A 14 -2.48 5.06 2.42
C GLY A 14 -3.82 5.32 3.10
N ILE A 15 -4.17 6.60 3.27
CA ILE A 15 -5.43 7.03 3.89
C ILE A 15 -6.63 6.52 3.08
N VAL A 16 -6.67 6.80 1.77
CA VAL A 16 -7.77 6.41 0.90
C VAL A 16 -7.80 4.89 0.70
N GLY A 17 -6.64 4.25 0.57
CA GLY A 17 -6.53 2.80 0.42
C GLY A 17 -7.05 2.05 1.63
N ALA A 18 -6.75 2.50 2.86
CA ALA A 18 -7.34 1.93 4.07
C ALA A 18 -8.86 2.14 4.12
N TYR A 19 -9.35 3.33 3.74
CA TYR A 19 -10.79 3.60 3.64
C TYR A 19 -11.49 2.65 2.67
N ASN A 20 -10.97 2.51 1.45
CA ASN A 20 -11.53 1.62 0.44
C ASN A 20 -11.39 0.14 0.84
N GLY A 21 -10.36 -0.25 1.60
CA GLY A 21 -10.25 -1.57 2.21
C GLY A 21 -11.39 -1.88 3.19
N PHE A 22 -11.74 -0.94 4.07
CA PHE A 22 -12.90 -1.10 4.95
C PHE A 22 -14.23 -1.08 4.20
N ARG A 23 -14.33 -0.26 3.15
CA ARG A 23 -15.50 -0.26 2.26
C ARG A 23 -15.68 -1.61 1.56
N ALA A 24 -14.59 -2.18 1.05
CA ALA A 24 -14.58 -3.52 0.44
C ALA A 24 -15.02 -4.60 1.44
N PHE A 25 -14.55 -4.52 2.70
CA PHE A 25 -14.97 -5.39 3.78
C PHE A 25 -16.47 -5.28 4.08
N GLY A 26 -16.99 -4.06 4.22
CA GLY A 26 -18.42 -3.82 4.44
C GLY A 26 -19.30 -4.42 3.34
N ILE A 27 -18.88 -4.25 2.08
CA ILE A 27 -19.58 -4.80 0.90
C ILE A 27 -19.50 -6.33 0.88
N LYS A 28 -18.31 -6.92 1.08
CA LYS A 28 -18.12 -8.37 1.01
C LYS A 28 -19.02 -9.14 1.98
N PHE A 29 -19.22 -8.60 3.17
CA PHE A 29 -19.99 -9.27 4.22
C PHE A 29 -21.39 -8.69 4.41
N ASP A 30 -21.80 -7.74 3.55
CA ASP A 30 -23.08 -7.02 3.67
C ASP A 30 -23.33 -6.45 5.08
N LEU A 31 -22.27 -5.94 5.72
CA LEU A 31 -22.33 -5.45 7.10
C LEU A 31 -22.67 -3.96 7.16
N PHE A 32 -22.16 -3.20 6.20
CA PHE A 32 -22.37 -1.75 6.11
C PHE A 32 -21.96 -1.25 4.73
N ASN A 33 -22.55 -0.13 4.33
CA ASN A 33 -22.21 0.55 3.08
C ASN A 33 -21.57 1.90 3.37
N LEU A 34 -20.32 2.09 2.91
CA LEU A 34 -19.64 3.38 2.96
C LEU A 34 -19.77 4.08 1.60
N PRO A 35 -19.98 5.41 1.59
CA PRO A 35 -19.92 6.17 0.35
C PRO A 35 -18.52 6.03 -0.30
N LYS A 36 -18.39 6.35 -1.58
CA LYS A 36 -17.08 6.38 -2.23
C LYS A 36 -16.23 7.51 -1.64
N ALA A 37 -14.92 7.32 -1.53
CA ALA A 37 -14.04 8.32 -0.93
C ALA A 37 -14.07 9.65 -1.72
N GLU A 38 -14.12 9.60 -3.06
CA GLU A 38 -14.24 10.78 -3.94
C GLU A 38 -15.46 11.68 -3.64
N THR A 39 -16.48 11.16 -2.95
CA THR A 39 -17.70 11.94 -2.59
C THR A 39 -17.58 12.64 -1.24
N LEU A 40 -16.47 12.46 -0.52
CA LEU A 40 -16.22 13.03 0.79
C LEU A 40 -15.17 14.14 0.69
N ALA A 41 -15.36 15.19 1.49
CA ALA A 41 -14.63 16.44 1.31
C ALA A 41 -13.15 16.37 1.73
N ASP A 42 -12.86 15.62 2.79
CA ASP A 42 -11.54 15.55 3.41
C ASP A 42 -11.36 14.30 4.27
N LYS A 43 -10.15 14.12 4.82
CA LYS A 43 -9.82 12.99 5.70
C LYS A 43 -10.77 12.91 6.90
N ALA A 44 -11.21 14.04 7.46
CA ALA A 44 -12.07 14.06 8.63
C ALA A 44 -13.43 13.43 8.31
N ALA A 45 -13.99 13.73 7.13
CA ALA A 45 -15.21 13.12 6.61
C ALA A 45 -15.05 11.59 6.38
N LEU A 46 -13.89 11.14 5.88
CA LEU A 46 -13.59 9.70 5.76
C LEU A 46 -13.69 9.00 7.14
N VAL A 47 -12.99 9.56 8.13
CA VAL A 47 -12.94 9.02 9.50
C VAL A 47 -14.32 9.04 10.16
N GLU A 48 -15.10 10.09 9.95
CA GLU A 48 -16.46 10.19 10.49
C GLU A 48 -17.34 9.05 9.99
N ARG A 49 -17.24 8.69 8.70
CA ARG A 49 -18.00 7.57 8.12
C ARG A 49 -17.50 6.23 8.65
N LEU A 50 -16.18 6.04 8.75
CA LEU A 50 -15.57 4.80 9.23
C LEU A 50 -15.88 4.48 10.70
N ARG A 51 -16.16 5.50 11.54
CA ARG A 51 -16.48 5.29 12.96
C ARG A 51 -17.91 4.85 13.24
N ARG A 52 -18.82 4.90 12.25
CA ARG A 52 -20.24 4.58 12.45
C ARG A 52 -20.50 3.06 12.55
N PRO A 53 -19.91 2.21 11.70
CA PRO A 53 -20.14 0.77 11.79
C PRO A 53 -19.45 0.15 13.00
N LEU A 54 -20.09 -0.83 13.63
CA LEU A 54 -19.45 -1.69 14.60
C LEU A 54 -18.73 -2.82 13.86
N LEU A 55 -17.39 -2.83 13.91
CA LEU A 55 -16.62 -3.90 13.31
C LEU A 55 -16.67 -5.17 14.18
N PRO A 56 -16.83 -6.36 13.58
CA PRO A 56 -16.64 -7.61 14.30
C PRO A 56 -15.17 -7.76 14.74
N PRO A 57 -14.85 -8.77 15.57
CA PRO A 57 -13.47 -9.04 15.99
C PRO A 57 -12.61 -9.56 14.83
N ILE A 58 -12.14 -8.63 14.00
CA ILE A 58 -11.30 -8.89 12.84
C ILE A 58 -9.83 -8.57 13.12
N LYS A 59 -8.96 -9.24 12.38
CA LYS A 59 -7.52 -9.01 12.38
C LYS A 59 -7.08 -8.40 11.05
N ILE A 60 -6.38 -7.28 11.13
CA ILE A 60 -5.88 -6.53 9.98
C ILE A 60 -4.35 -6.55 9.98
N VAL A 61 -3.75 -7.04 8.91
CA VAL A 61 -2.30 -6.98 8.71
C VAL A 61 -1.98 -5.84 7.75
N LEU A 62 -1.17 -4.89 8.21
CA LEU A 62 -0.68 -3.76 7.42
C LEU A 62 0.82 -3.95 7.18
N THR A 63 1.27 -3.82 5.94
CA THR A 63 2.70 -3.87 5.61
C THR A 63 3.28 -2.49 5.37
N GLY A 64 4.55 -2.31 5.71
CA GLY A 64 5.35 -1.14 5.37
C GLY A 64 5.24 0.01 6.38
N HIS A 65 6.36 0.68 6.62
CA HIS A 65 6.48 1.85 7.51
C HIS A 65 6.76 3.16 6.75
N GLY A 66 6.67 3.12 5.42
CA GLY A 66 6.79 4.30 4.56
C GLY A 66 5.54 5.19 4.59
N LYS A 67 5.50 6.21 3.71
CA LYS A 67 4.39 7.17 3.65
C LYS A 67 3.02 6.49 3.48
N VAL A 68 2.94 5.44 2.66
CA VAL A 68 1.69 4.68 2.43
C VAL A 68 1.23 3.94 3.68
N GLY A 69 2.08 3.07 4.25
CA GLY A 69 1.75 2.36 5.47
C GLY A 69 1.38 3.29 6.63
N MET A 70 2.11 4.40 6.81
CA MET A 70 1.77 5.38 7.85
C MET A 70 0.44 6.09 7.57
N GLY A 71 0.10 6.38 6.32
CA GLY A 71 -1.23 6.92 5.96
C GLY A 71 -2.37 5.95 6.27
N ALA A 72 -2.18 4.65 6.01
CA ALA A 72 -3.14 3.62 6.39
C ALA A 72 -3.26 3.49 7.92
N LYS A 73 -2.13 3.56 8.63
CA LYS A 73 -2.08 3.58 10.09
C LYS A 73 -2.89 4.74 10.68
N GLU A 74 -2.83 5.94 10.07
CA GLU A 74 -3.64 7.08 10.51
C GLU A 74 -5.14 6.78 10.51
N ILE A 75 -5.63 5.98 9.54
CA ILE A 75 -7.04 5.54 9.50
C ILE A 75 -7.33 4.50 10.59
N LEU A 76 -6.47 3.48 10.73
CA LEU A 76 -6.62 2.44 11.75
C LEU A 76 -6.65 3.04 13.17
N ASP A 77 -5.73 3.96 13.47
CA ASP A 77 -5.67 4.71 14.71
C ASP A 77 -6.91 5.60 14.90
N ALA A 78 -7.35 6.30 13.85
CA ALA A 78 -8.53 7.15 13.91
C ALA A 78 -9.81 6.33 14.16
N MET A 79 -9.89 5.10 13.68
CA MET A 79 -10.97 4.16 14.00
C MET A 79 -10.86 3.54 15.40
N LYS A 80 -9.80 3.86 16.15
CA LYS A 80 -9.48 3.31 17.48
C LYS A 80 -9.28 1.78 17.46
N ILE A 81 -8.78 1.24 16.35
CA ILE A 81 -8.41 -0.17 16.25
C ILE A 81 -7.08 -0.36 16.97
N LYS A 82 -7.01 -1.31 17.90
CA LYS A 82 -5.82 -1.49 18.73
C LYS A 82 -4.68 -2.13 17.93
N GLN A 83 -3.52 -1.48 17.91
CA GLN A 83 -2.28 -2.11 17.44
C GLN A 83 -1.80 -3.14 18.47
N VAL A 84 -1.42 -4.32 18.02
CA VAL A 84 -0.84 -5.40 18.84
C VAL A 84 0.51 -5.86 18.28
N SER A 85 1.33 -6.49 19.11
CA SER A 85 2.59 -7.09 18.67
C SER A 85 2.33 -8.22 17.68
N ILE A 86 3.33 -8.55 16.85
CA ILE A 86 3.25 -9.65 15.89
C ILE A 86 2.98 -10.98 16.59
N GLU A 87 3.65 -11.23 17.72
CA GLU A 87 3.43 -12.43 18.53
C GLU A 87 1.98 -12.54 19.00
N ASP A 88 1.44 -11.48 19.61
CA ASP A 88 0.05 -11.45 20.07
C ASP A 88 -0.93 -11.57 18.90
N TYR A 89 -0.63 -10.93 17.77
CA TYR A 89 -1.43 -11.00 16.55
C TYR A 89 -1.54 -12.42 16.01
N LEU A 90 -0.44 -13.17 16.01
CA LEU A 90 -0.40 -14.54 15.48
C LEU A 90 -0.98 -15.58 16.47
N THR A 91 -0.84 -15.36 17.77
CA THR A 91 -1.11 -16.39 18.78
C THR A 91 -2.41 -16.20 19.57
N LYS A 92 -2.90 -14.96 19.73
CA LYS A 92 -4.07 -14.66 20.58
C LYS A 92 -5.34 -14.45 19.77
N ASN A 93 -6.48 -14.74 20.38
CA ASN A 93 -7.79 -14.31 19.89
C ASN A 93 -8.20 -13.02 20.59
N PHE A 94 -8.91 -12.15 19.88
CA PHE A 94 -9.36 -10.86 20.40
C PHE A 94 -10.88 -10.77 20.27
N ALA A 95 -11.52 -10.11 21.24
CA ALA A 95 -12.97 -9.82 21.22
C ALA A 95 -13.29 -8.48 20.53
N THR A 96 -12.27 -7.79 20.03
CA THR A 96 -12.36 -6.49 19.35
C THR A 96 -11.48 -6.50 18.11
N PRO A 97 -11.73 -5.63 17.12
CA PRO A 97 -10.83 -5.50 15.99
C PRO A 97 -9.42 -5.08 16.45
N VAL A 98 -8.40 -5.69 15.86
CA VAL A 98 -7.00 -5.37 16.10
C VAL A 98 -6.24 -5.30 14.78
N TYR A 99 -5.12 -4.59 14.78
CA TYR A 99 -4.19 -4.63 13.67
C TYR A 99 -2.76 -4.83 14.13
N THR A 100 -1.91 -5.28 13.22
CA THR A 100 -0.46 -5.21 13.39
C THR A 100 0.16 -4.61 12.13
N GLN A 101 1.25 -3.86 12.31
CA GLN A 101 2.00 -3.26 11.22
C GLN A 101 3.35 -3.98 11.15
N ILE A 102 3.64 -4.58 10.01
CA ILE A 102 4.79 -5.46 9.81
C ILE A 102 5.75 -4.88 8.77
N ASP A 103 7.03 -5.17 8.95
CA ASP A 103 8.12 -4.73 8.08
C ASP A 103 8.73 -5.88 7.27
N VAL A 104 9.65 -5.55 6.37
CA VAL A 104 10.18 -6.47 5.34
C VAL A 104 10.70 -7.80 5.88
N LEU A 105 11.34 -7.82 7.04
CA LEU A 105 11.85 -9.05 7.67
C LEU A 105 10.83 -9.78 8.56
N ASP A 106 9.67 -9.19 8.81
CA ASP A 106 8.58 -9.87 9.50
C ASP A 106 7.84 -10.85 8.58
N TYR A 107 7.94 -10.65 7.26
CA TYR A 107 7.31 -11.50 6.25
C TYR A 107 8.27 -12.04 5.20
N ASN A 108 9.58 -11.84 5.36
CA ASN A 108 10.62 -12.54 4.58
C ASN A 108 11.61 -13.20 5.52
N LYS A 109 12.05 -14.41 5.17
CA LYS A 109 13.11 -15.12 5.88
C LYS A 109 14.17 -15.60 4.89
N ARG A 110 15.43 -15.63 5.33
CA ARG A 110 16.50 -16.22 4.52
C ARG A 110 16.27 -17.71 4.36
N LYS A 111 16.63 -18.24 3.19
CA LYS A 111 16.56 -19.67 2.85
C LYS A 111 17.48 -20.52 3.74
N ASP A 112 18.59 -19.95 4.20
CA ASP A 112 19.58 -20.60 5.06
C ASP A 112 19.25 -20.49 6.58
N GLY A 113 18.17 -19.80 6.94
CA GLY A 113 17.73 -19.61 8.32
C GLY A 113 18.49 -18.54 9.11
N GLN A 114 19.46 -17.84 8.51
CA GLN A 114 20.16 -16.74 9.17
C GLN A 114 19.24 -15.53 9.38
N LYS A 115 19.44 -14.81 10.48
CA LYS A 115 18.72 -13.56 10.80
C LYS A 115 19.67 -12.39 10.59
N LEU A 116 19.54 -11.76 9.43
CA LEU A 116 20.30 -10.57 9.03
C LEU A 116 19.38 -9.35 8.96
N ASP A 117 19.92 -8.17 8.67
CA ASP A 117 19.18 -6.92 8.68
C ASP A 117 18.52 -6.59 7.33
N ASN A 118 17.81 -5.45 7.29
CA ASN A 118 17.15 -4.99 6.07
C ASN A 118 18.15 -4.66 4.95
N GLN A 119 19.39 -4.27 5.27
CA GLN A 119 20.39 -3.97 4.25
C GLN A 119 20.77 -5.22 3.48
N ASP A 120 20.93 -6.35 4.17
CA ASP A 120 21.16 -7.62 3.47
C ASP A 120 19.99 -7.95 2.54
N PHE A 121 18.75 -7.87 3.04
CA PHE A 121 17.57 -8.12 2.21
C PHE A 121 17.54 -7.26 0.94
N TYR A 122 17.88 -5.97 1.04
CA TYR A 122 17.89 -5.09 -0.11
C TYR A 122 18.98 -5.40 -1.14
N HIS A 123 20.13 -5.94 -0.71
CA HIS A 123 21.22 -6.32 -1.61
C HIS A 123 21.08 -7.74 -2.15
N ASN A 124 20.48 -8.66 -1.38
CA ASN A 124 20.36 -10.08 -1.71
C ASN A 124 18.92 -10.61 -1.62
N PRO A 125 17.92 -9.96 -2.25
CA PRO A 125 16.52 -10.35 -2.10
C PRO A 125 16.24 -11.80 -2.56
N GLN A 126 17.03 -12.32 -3.50
CA GLN A 126 16.95 -13.70 -4.00
C GLN A 126 17.28 -14.77 -2.95
N ASP A 127 17.97 -14.42 -1.87
CA ASP A 127 18.31 -15.36 -0.79
C ASP A 127 17.17 -15.55 0.21
N TYR A 128 16.07 -14.82 0.03
CA TYR A 128 14.90 -14.85 0.90
C TYR A 128 13.73 -15.60 0.26
N VAL A 129 12.79 -16.00 1.10
CA VAL A 129 11.48 -16.54 0.76
C VAL A 129 10.42 -15.88 1.62
N SER A 130 9.20 -15.77 1.10
CA SER A 130 8.08 -15.24 1.88
C SER A 130 7.77 -16.14 3.08
N ASP A 131 7.59 -15.51 4.23
CA ASP A 131 7.05 -16.09 5.46
C ASP A 131 5.65 -15.53 5.75
N PHE A 132 5.02 -14.87 4.76
CA PHE A 132 3.76 -14.16 4.95
C PHE A 132 2.56 -15.10 5.22
N GLU A 133 2.64 -16.37 4.82
CA GLU A 133 1.57 -17.36 5.01
C GLU A 133 1.07 -17.45 6.47
N ARG A 134 1.95 -17.23 7.45
CA ARG A 134 1.54 -17.21 8.87
C ARG A 134 0.48 -16.14 9.17
N PHE A 135 0.49 -15.02 8.44
CA PHE A 135 -0.49 -13.95 8.57
C PHE A 135 -1.78 -14.24 7.80
N THR A 136 -1.73 -14.98 6.69
CA THR A 136 -2.94 -15.35 5.92
C THR A 136 -3.87 -16.24 6.74
N LYS A 137 -3.30 -17.06 7.63
CA LYS A 137 -4.03 -17.98 8.52
C LYS A 137 -4.81 -17.29 9.65
N VAL A 138 -4.52 -16.01 9.92
CA VAL A 138 -5.12 -15.29 11.05
C VAL A 138 -5.76 -13.95 10.66
N SER A 139 -5.46 -13.39 9.49
CA SER A 139 -5.93 -12.06 9.09
C SER A 139 -7.18 -12.14 8.24
N ASP A 140 -8.13 -11.23 8.46
CA ASP A 140 -9.33 -11.08 7.63
C ASP A 140 -9.09 -10.08 6.49
N ILE A 141 -8.30 -9.03 6.78
CA ILE A 141 -7.94 -7.96 5.84
C ILE A 141 -6.42 -7.84 5.76
N PHE A 142 -5.90 -7.78 4.53
CA PHE A 142 -4.53 -7.38 4.26
C PHE A 142 -4.50 -6.00 3.60
N MET A 143 -3.73 -5.06 4.16
CA MET A 143 -3.46 -3.76 3.57
C MET A 143 -1.98 -3.68 3.14
N ALA A 144 -1.75 -3.55 1.84
CA ALA A 144 -0.41 -3.48 1.28
C ALA A 144 0.08 -2.02 1.26
N GLY A 145 1.02 -1.66 2.15
CA GLY A 145 1.62 -0.33 2.20
C GLY A 145 3.16 -0.37 2.07
N HIS A 146 3.68 -1.50 1.61
CA HIS A 146 5.11 -1.73 1.40
C HIS A 146 5.56 -1.24 0.03
N PHE A 147 6.88 -1.14 -0.12
CA PHE A 147 7.53 -1.03 -1.41
C PHE A 147 8.02 -2.42 -1.81
N TYR A 148 7.91 -2.77 -3.10
CA TYR A 148 8.40 -4.02 -3.65
C TYR A 148 9.57 -3.77 -4.59
N GLY A 149 10.72 -4.38 -4.29
CA GLY A 149 11.92 -4.28 -5.10
C GLY A 149 12.06 -5.44 -6.08
N ASN A 150 12.71 -5.18 -7.22
CA ASN A 150 13.02 -6.22 -8.20
C ASN A 150 13.78 -7.39 -7.56
N GLY A 151 13.34 -8.62 -7.85
CA GLY A 151 13.96 -9.85 -7.34
C GLY A 151 13.55 -10.23 -5.92
N ALA A 152 12.75 -9.42 -5.22
CA ALA A 152 12.19 -9.80 -3.92
C ALA A 152 11.17 -10.93 -4.04
N PRO A 153 10.99 -11.77 -3.01
CA PRO A 153 9.99 -12.83 -3.04
C PRO A 153 8.57 -12.27 -3.19
N VAL A 154 7.71 -13.00 -3.90
CA VAL A 154 6.27 -12.74 -3.90
C VAL A 154 5.77 -12.84 -2.47
N ILE A 155 5.12 -11.78 -1.97
CA ILE A 155 4.70 -11.67 -0.57
C ILE A 155 3.48 -12.55 -0.33
N LEU A 156 2.42 -12.36 -1.13
CA LEU A 156 1.17 -13.10 -1.01
C LEU A 156 0.92 -13.91 -2.27
N THR A 157 1.22 -15.21 -2.22
CA THR A 157 1.08 -16.09 -3.38
C THR A 157 -0.35 -16.62 -3.55
N ARG A 158 -0.66 -17.12 -4.75
CA ARG A 158 -1.94 -17.80 -5.03
C ARG A 158 -2.11 -19.04 -4.15
N GLU A 159 -1.05 -19.79 -3.89
CA GLU A 159 -1.07 -20.98 -3.05
C GLU A 159 -1.49 -20.62 -1.62
N MET A 160 -0.92 -19.53 -1.06
CA MET A 160 -1.33 -19.03 0.25
C MET A 160 -2.80 -18.60 0.29
N LEU A 161 -3.31 -18.00 -0.80
CA LEU A 161 -4.71 -17.57 -0.90
C LEU A 161 -5.69 -18.73 -1.10
N ASN A 162 -5.25 -19.79 -1.79
CA ASN A 162 -6.04 -20.99 -2.07
C ASN A 162 -5.93 -22.04 -0.95
N ALA A 163 -5.06 -21.82 0.04
CA ALA A 163 -4.89 -22.72 1.17
C ALA A 163 -6.19 -22.82 2.01
N PRO A 164 -6.54 -24.02 2.53
CA PRO A 164 -7.78 -24.23 3.26
C PRO A 164 -7.85 -23.46 4.59
N ASP A 165 -6.70 -23.08 5.14
CA ASP A 165 -6.57 -22.32 6.37
C ASP A 165 -6.41 -20.80 6.13
N ASN A 166 -6.48 -20.32 4.88
CA ASN A 166 -6.49 -18.90 4.57
C ASN A 166 -7.77 -18.22 5.10
N LYS A 167 -7.59 -17.15 5.86
CA LYS A 167 -8.67 -16.31 6.40
C LYS A 167 -8.85 -14.99 5.67
N ILE A 168 -7.91 -14.56 4.84
CA ILE A 168 -8.00 -13.28 4.14
C ILE A 168 -9.21 -13.29 3.20
N LYS A 169 -10.12 -12.34 3.40
CA LYS A 169 -11.29 -12.11 2.52
C LYS A 169 -11.23 -10.78 1.80
N VAL A 170 -10.38 -9.86 2.26
CA VAL A 170 -10.17 -8.55 1.63
C VAL A 170 -8.68 -8.26 1.51
N VAL A 171 -8.25 -7.85 0.33
CA VAL A 171 -6.92 -7.31 0.07
C VAL A 171 -7.07 -5.88 -0.43
N ALA A 172 -6.55 -4.93 0.33
CA ALA A 172 -6.38 -3.55 -0.09
C ALA A 172 -4.93 -3.37 -0.54
N ASP A 173 -4.68 -3.61 -1.83
CA ASP A 173 -3.39 -3.38 -2.45
C ASP A 173 -3.22 -1.90 -2.80
N ILE A 174 -2.56 -1.16 -1.93
CA ILE A 174 -2.36 0.29 -2.08
C ILE A 174 -1.15 0.58 -2.98
N SER A 175 -0.21 -0.36 -3.15
CA SER A 175 0.89 -0.19 -4.10
C SER A 175 0.41 -0.38 -5.53
N CYS A 176 -0.58 -1.25 -5.75
CA CYS A 176 -1.21 -1.53 -7.04
C CYS A 176 -0.18 -1.99 -8.10
N ASP A 177 0.78 -2.80 -7.68
CA ASP A 177 1.76 -3.40 -8.58
C ASP A 177 1.13 -4.60 -9.30
N VAL A 178 0.58 -4.38 -10.49
CA VAL A 178 0.03 -5.44 -11.35
C VAL A 178 1.14 -6.42 -11.73
N GLU A 179 0.87 -7.72 -11.59
CA GLU A 179 1.89 -8.80 -11.69
C GLU A 179 3.03 -8.68 -10.65
N GLY A 180 2.80 -7.91 -9.58
CA GLY A 180 3.76 -7.70 -8.50
C GLY A 180 3.68 -8.74 -7.37
N PRO A 181 3.93 -8.35 -6.12
CA PRO A 181 4.12 -9.28 -5.01
C PRO A 181 2.82 -9.86 -4.44
N ILE A 182 1.67 -9.47 -4.97
CA ILE A 182 0.34 -9.83 -4.49
C ILE A 182 -0.41 -10.52 -5.63
N ALA A 183 -0.52 -11.84 -5.56
CA ALA A 183 -1.03 -12.65 -6.66
C ALA A 183 -2.48 -12.35 -7.07
N CYS A 184 -3.29 -11.78 -6.17
CA CYS A 184 -4.68 -11.42 -6.48
C CYS A 184 -4.84 -10.03 -7.15
N THR A 185 -3.75 -9.28 -7.32
CA THR A 185 -3.74 -8.01 -8.06
C THR A 185 -3.62 -8.28 -9.56
N LEU A 186 -4.76 -8.67 -10.16
CA LEU A 186 -4.85 -9.04 -11.58
C LEU A 186 -4.82 -7.84 -12.53
N ARG A 187 -5.27 -6.68 -12.05
CA ARG A 187 -5.31 -5.42 -12.81
C ARG A 187 -5.42 -4.25 -11.86
N ALA A 188 -5.09 -3.06 -12.36
CA ALA A 188 -5.52 -1.82 -11.73
C ALA A 188 -7.06 -1.71 -11.82
N SER A 189 -7.68 -1.39 -10.69
CA SER A 189 -9.07 -0.97 -10.57
C SER A 189 -9.16 0.55 -10.67
N THR A 190 -10.39 1.09 -10.83
CA THR A 190 -10.59 2.53 -11.05
C THR A 190 -11.31 3.16 -9.88
N ILE A 191 -11.25 4.48 -9.73
CA ILE A 191 -12.07 5.18 -8.72
C ILE A 191 -13.58 4.90 -8.91
N ALA A 192 -14.02 4.75 -10.17
CA ALA A 192 -15.40 4.43 -10.49
C ALA A 192 -15.79 3.00 -10.02
N GLU A 193 -14.90 2.03 -10.23
CA GLU A 193 -15.07 0.62 -9.89
C GLU A 193 -13.83 0.13 -9.11
N PRO A 194 -13.72 0.47 -7.81
CA PRO A 194 -12.47 0.36 -7.07
C PRO A 194 -12.21 -1.04 -6.51
N ILE A 195 -13.15 -1.97 -6.70
CA ILE A 195 -13.06 -3.33 -6.14
C ILE A 195 -13.51 -4.36 -7.16
N TYR A 196 -12.91 -5.55 -7.08
CA TYR A 196 -13.32 -6.74 -7.83
C TYR A 196 -13.13 -8.00 -6.99
N GLY A 197 -13.74 -9.12 -7.39
CA GLY A 197 -13.55 -10.40 -6.73
C GLY A 197 -12.43 -11.20 -7.39
N TYR A 198 -11.57 -11.83 -6.61
CA TYR A 198 -10.55 -12.78 -7.08
C TYR A 198 -10.88 -14.18 -6.59
N TYR A 199 -10.85 -15.18 -7.48
CA TYR A 199 -11.05 -16.59 -7.11
C TYR A 199 -9.73 -17.37 -7.21
N PRO A 200 -9.07 -17.69 -6.08
CA PRO A 200 -7.73 -18.28 -6.07
C PRO A 200 -7.63 -19.64 -6.77
N SER A 201 -8.68 -20.47 -6.72
CA SER A 201 -8.62 -21.83 -7.28
C SER A 201 -8.53 -21.83 -8.80
N GLU A 202 -9.09 -20.82 -9.47
CA GLU A 202 -9.05 -20.67 -10.94
C GLU A 202 -8.12 -19.55 -11.42
N ASN A 203 -7.55 -18.75 -10.50
CA ASN A 203 -6.74 -17.57 -10.81
C ASN A 203 -7.42 -16.58 -11.75
N LYS A 204 -8.68 -16.23 -11.44
CA LYS A 204 -9.47 -15.34 -12.29
C LYS A 204 -10.29 -14.35 -11.48
N GLU A 205 -10.67 -13.27 -12.14
CA GLU A 205 -11.67 -12.34 -11.62
C GLU A 205 -13.04 -13.01 -11.61
N VAL A 206 -13.81 -12.75 -10.56
CA VAL A 206 -15.19 -13.18 -10.36
C VAL A 206 -15.99 -12.04 -9.72
N ASP A 207 -17.31 -12.18 -9.67
CA ASP A 207 -18.15 -11.24 -8.93
C ASP A 207 -17.76 -11.17 -7.44
N VAL A 208 -17.82 -9.98 -6.85
CA VAL A 208 -17.46 -9.74 -5.44
C VAL A 208 -18.30 -10.58 -4.47
N ASN A 209 -19.54 -10.91 -4.84
CA ASN A 209 -20.47 -11.72 -4.06
C ASN A 209 -20.23 -13.22 -4.22
N HIS A 210 -19.32 -13.64 -5.11
CA HIS A 210 -18.97 -15.05 -5.23
C HIS A 210 -18.47 -15.58 -3.86
N PRO A 211 -19.00 -16.71 -3.35
CA PRO A 211 -18.68 -17.19 -1.99
C PRO A 211 -17.19 -17.41 -1.75
N GLY A 212 -16.48 -17.87 -2.78
CA GLY A 212 -15.03 -18.08 -2.75
C GLY A 212 -14.19 -16.86 -3.10
N ALA A 213 -14.80 -15.69 -3.40
CA ALA A 213 -14.04 -14.52 -3.80
C ALA A 213 -13.31 -13.88 -2.62
N ILE A 214 -12.08 -13.49 -2.86
CA ILE A 214 -11.34 -12.50 -2.07
C ILE A 214 -11.57 -11.16 -2.75
N VAL A 215 -12.08 -10.17 -2.03
CA VAL A 215 -12.32 -8.84 -2.61
C VAL A 215 -11.02 -8.07 -2.64
N VAL A 216 -10.63 -7.59 -3.80
CA VAL A 216 -9.40 -6.86 -4.02
C VAL A 216 -9.74 -5.40 -4.34
N MET A 217 -9.06 -4.49 -3.67
CA MET A 217 -9.00 -3.06 -3.98
C MET A 217 -7.58 -2.76 -4.42
N ALA A 218 -7.41 -2.27 -5.66
CA ALA A 218 -6.10 -1.99 -6.24
C ALA A 218 -6.21 -0.77 -7.16
N VAL A 219 -6.44 0.41 -6.60
CA VAL A 219 -6.59 1.65 -7.37
C VAL A 219 -5.21 2.33 -7.46
N ASP A 220 -4.77 2.67 -8.67
CA ASP A 220 -3.42 3.19 -8.94
C ASP A 220 -3.27 4.70 -8.63
N ASN A 221 -4.38 5.41 -8.54
CA ASN A 221 -4.43 6.87 -8.35
C ASN A 221 -5.23 7.30 -7.13
N LEU A 222 -5.21 6.50 -6.05
CA LEU A 222 -5.92 6.76 -4.78
C LEU A 222 -5.83 8.20 -4.24
N PRO A 223 -4.70 8.93 -4.32
CA PRO A 223 -4.64 10.32 -3.86
C PRO A 223 -5.67 11.25 -4.54
N CYS A 224 -6.14 10.91 -5.74
CA CYS A 224 -7.15 11.68 -6.47
C CYS A 224 -8.54 11.62 -5.82
N GLU A 225 -8.81 10.65 -4.95
CA GLU A 225 -10.05 10.61 -4.16
C GLU A 225 -10.02 11.53 -2.94
N LEU A 226 -8.85 12.13 -2.63
CA LEU A 226 -8.70 13.13 -1.57
C LEU A 226 -7.97 14.38 -2.09
N PRO A 227 -8.50 15.03 -3.14
CA PRO A 227 -7.75 16.02 -3.91
C PRO A 227 -7.43 17.29 -3.09
N LYS A 228 -8.30 17.67 -2.15
CA LYS A 228 -8.10 18.82 -1.27
C LYS A 228 -6.87 18.61 -0.37
N ASP A 229 -6.89 17.60 0.50
CA ASP A 229 -5.78 17.31 1.41
C ASP A 229 -4.48 17.03 0.63
N ALA A 230 -4.57 16.30 -0.49
CA ALA A 230 -3.43 16.00 -1.33
C ALA A 230 -2.78 17.26 -1.91
N SER A 231 -3.59 18.22 -2.38
CA SER A 231 -3.11 19.48 -2.96
C SER A 231 -2.56 20.42 -1.90
N GLU A 232 -3.26 20.56 -0.76
CA GLU A 232 -2.80 21.40 0.36
C GLU A 232 -1.44 20.92 0.87
N GLY A 233 -1.29 19.62 1.16
CA GLY A 233 0.00 19.09 1.62
C GLY A 233 1.09 19.07 0.54
N PHE A 234 0.74 18.95 -0.75
CA PHE A 234 1.71 19.18 -1.82
C PHE A 234 2.23 20.62 -1.78
N GLY A 235 1.32 21.60 -1.66
CA GLY A 235 1.64 23.03 -1.61
C GLY A 235 2.55 23.37 -0.44
N GLU A 236 2.22 22.89 0.77
CA GLU A 236 3.05 23.08 1.96
C GLU A 236 4.47 22.54 1.77
N MET A 237 4.60 21.29 1.30
CA MET A 237 5.90 20.67 1.06
C MET A 237 6.69 21.40 -0.04
N PHE A 238 6.02 21.88 -1.08
CA PHE A 238 6.64 22.63 -2.16
C PHE A 238 7.18 23.98 -1.68
N LEU A 239 6.37 24.72 -0.90
CA LEU A 239 6.76 25.99 -0.29
C LEU A 239 7.94 25.82 0.67
N GLN A 240 7.98 24.73 1.45
CA GLN A 240 9.03 24.51 2.44
C GLN A 240 10.33 23.98 1.83
N HIS A 241 10.26 23.06 0.86
CA HIS A 241 11.42 22.30 0.42
C HIS A 241 11.94 22.66 -0.97
N VAL A 242 11.12 23.30 -1.82
CA VAL A 242 11.48 23.58 -3.22
C VAL A 242 11.65 25.07 -3.47
N ILE A 243 10.70 25.89 -3.02
CA ILE A 243 10.76 27.35 -3.20
C ILE A 243 12.09 27.98 -2.71
N PRO A 244 12.66 27.61 -1.55
CA PRO A 244 13.91 28.21 -1.10
C PRO A 244 15.08 28.02 -2.07
N ALA A 245 15.09 26.92 -2.84
CA ALA A 245 16.16 26.61 -3.79
C ALA A 245 16.28 27.65 -4.91
N PHE A 246 15.17 28.31 -5.27
CA PHE A 246 15.14 29.39 -6.27
C PHE A 246 15.80 30.68 -5.80
N TYR A 247 15.90 30.88 -4.48
CA TYR A 247 16.37 32.14 -3.89
C TYR A 247 17.69 32.00 -3.13
N ASN A 248 18.19 30.78 -2.94
CA ASN A 248 19.43 30.51 -2.22
C ASN A 248 20.59 30.06 -3.12
N ASN A 249 20.51 30.33 -4.42
CA ASN A 249 21.43 29.84 -5.45
C ASN A 249 21.52 28.31 -5.51
N ASP A 250 20.37 27.64 -5.33
CA ASP A 250 20.26 26.18 -5.33
C ASP A 250 21.30 25.48 -4.43
N LYS A 251 21.47 25.98 -3.21
CA LYS A 251 22.53 25.56 -2.27
C LYS A 251 22.63 24.03 -2.10
N ASP A 252 21.49 23.35 -2.11
CA ASP A 252 21.37 21.91 -1.90
C ASP A 252 21.28 21.11 -3.22
N GLY A 253 21.44 21.76 -4.38
CA GLY A 253 21.40 21.17 -5.72
C GLY A 253 20.03 20.60 -6.12
N ILE A 254 18.93 21.09 -5.52
CA ILE A 254 17.57 20.59 -5.77
C ILE A 254 17.15 20.89 -7.21
N LEU A 255 17.33 22.13 -7.66
CA LEU A 255 16.93 22.56 -9.00
C LEU A 255 17.83 21.94 -10.08
N GLN A 256 19.14 21.87 -9.83
CA GLN A 256 20.10 21.22 -10.70
C GLN A 256 19.72 19.76 -10.91
N ARG A 257 19.46 19.00 -9.84
CA ARG A 257 19.07 17.58 -9.93
C ARG A 257 17.69 17.37 -10.56
N ALA A 258 16.79 18.34 -10.43
CA ALA A 258 15.46 18.31 -11.05
C ALA A 258 15.47 18.68 -12.54
N LYS A 259 16.54 19.31 -13.04
CA LYS A 259 16.64 19.79 -14.42
C LYS A 259 16.90 18.62 -15.39
N ILE A 260 15.87 18.24 -16.16
CA ILE A 260 15.94 17.16 -17.16
C ILE A 260 16.70 17.62 -18.41
N THR A 261 16.41 18.83 -18.89
CA THR A 261 16.98 19.38 -20.14
C THR A 261 17.59 20.75 -19.94
N GLU A 262 18.67 21.03 -20.67
CA GLU A 262 19.30 22.35 -20.75
C GLU A 262 19.76 22.60 -22.19
N GLY A 263 19.44 23.78 -22.74
CA GLY A 263 19.83 24.12 -24.12
C GLY A 263 19.30 23.16 -25.19
N GLY A 264 18.12 22.56 -24.97
CA GLY A 264 17.52 21.59 -25.89
C GLY A 264 18.14 20.18 -25.85
N LYS A 265 19.02 19.90 -24.89
CA LYS A 265 19.65 18.58 -24.70
C LYS A 265 19.35 18.02 -23.32
N LEU A 266 19.38 16.70 -23.19
CA LEU A 266 19.32 16.04 -21.88
C LEU A 266 20.55 16.42 -21.05
N THR A 267 20.36 16.66 -19.75
CA THR A 267 21.48 16.83 -18.82
C THR A 267 22.13 15.47 -18.54
N GLU A 268 23.37 15.46 -18.04
CA GLU A 268 24.17 14.24 -17.84
C GLU A 268 23.42 13.14 -17.07
N ARG A 269 22.70 13.52 -16.00
CA ARG A 269 21.90 12.61 -15.17
C ARG A 269 20.80 11.89 -15.94
N PHE A 270 20.26 12.51 -17.00
CA PHE A 270 19.16 11.98 -17.81
C PHE A 270 19.63 11.47 -19.18
N SER A 271 20.94 11.38 -19.41
CA SER A 271 21.52 10.87 -20.66
C SER A 271 21.05 9.45 -21.02
N TYR A 272 20.67 8.64 -20.04
CA TYR A 272 20.08 7.30 -20.26
C TYR A 272 18.75 7.32 -21.04
N LEU A 273 18.10 8.48 -21.19
CA LEU A 273 16.89 8.65 -22.00
C LEU A 273 17.20 9.01 -23.46
N GLN A 274 18.47 9.15 -23.85
CA GLN A 274 18.81 9.64 -25.19
C GLN A 274 18.32 8.71 -26.31
N ASP A 275 18.38 7.39 -26.12
CA ASP A 275 17.87 6.44 -27.11
C ASP A 275 16.35 6.62 -27.35
N TYR A 276 15.58 6.86 -26.29
CA TYR A 276 14.16 7.19 -26.40
C TYR A 276 13.92 8.50 -27.18
N VAL A 277 14.76 9.52 -26.95
CA VAL A 277 14.67 10.81 -27.69
C VAL A 277 15.01 10.62 -29.17
N ASP A 278 15.97 9.75 -29.46
CA ASP A 278 16.41 9.43 -30.83
C ASP A 278 15.46 8.45 -31.55
N GLY A 279 14.49 7.86 -30.85
CA GLY A 279 13.56 6.85 -31.38
C GLY A 279 14.23 5.50 -31.67
N LYS A 280 15.24 5.12 -30.90
CA LYS A 280 16.00 3.87 -31.01
C LYS A 280 15.49 2.78 -30.09
#